data_AF-A0A0N1AFC7-F1
#
_entry.id   AF-A0A0N1AFC7-F1
#
_cell.length_a   1.000
_cell.length_b   1.000
_cell.length_c   1.000
_cell.angle_alpha   90.00
_cell.angle_beta   90.00
_cell.angle_gamma   90.00
#
_symmetry.space_group_name_H-M   'P 1'
#
loop_
_entity.id
_entity.type
_entity.pdbx_description
1 polymer ?
#
loop_
_entity_poly.entity_id
_entity_poly.type
_entity_poly.pdbx_seq_one_letter_code
_entity_poly.pdbx_strand_id
1 'polypeptide(L)'
;MKTVQTHTAAAAALLLMGLCWVAPASAQPAAPSPAAATTPSGFSLEGAVIDSRSSRSLGVINERGDINALFRAQKAMTFGILRAAGIPLDQLSPEVRARIERFATTNLEAFRAFSQGLDLKDQGRFAEAKAEFARAAQLDPGFALAAEQQQAMPEVSLGSGVQARAVLLAATGAAVDRGRAAFAVDTARAVAALAAGQTVVTVPLASTAEQARTSDFSTTPPGSGTQFVPNIVAGIAYTAVLPGLGTAQVSTLGEWRSDSFRVSTGADGTVLEALGSAGNPVAQIGGATAQPLGNATLGDGSVAYWGAWASAPGASATVTISGSPLVAPQLGTVNYLLADATRTMPDTGTAVFSPRGGTLVNATGTVAVNFATRAVELRNLGFDIGALNFSGLNGNATFDTRLASGGFGGNYSSGQCNGCSGFTPLSSSFSGHFVGRNADGLAFATFLLTGGEGTAAGVHLFTRPPAQP
;
A
#
# COMPACT_ATOMS: atom_id res chain seq x y z
N MET A 1 26.67 21.48 20.53
CA MET A 1 25.22 21.42 20.86
C MET A 1 24.57 20.44 19.88
N LYS A 2 24.25 19.23 20.36
CA LYS A 2 23.62 18.15 19.56
C LYS A 2 22.20 17.99 20.08
N THR A 3 21.22 18.48 19.34
CA THR A 3 19.80 18.34 19.68
C THR A 3 19.33 17.00 19.14
N VAL A 4 19.11 16.04 20.03
CA VAL A 4 18.64 14.69 19.69
C VAL A 4 17.12 14.71 19.63
N GLN A 5 16.56 14.44 18.45
CA GLN A 5 15.12 14.20 18.25
C GLN A 5 14.78 12.76 18.70
N THR A 6 14.11 12.61 19.85
CA THR A 6 13.70 11.32 20.44
C THR A 6 12.22 11.25 20.80
N HIS A 7 11.32 11.87 20.02
CA HIS A 7 9.89 11.96 20.42
C HIS A 7 8.87 11.10 19.65
N THR A 8 9.25 10.26 18.69
CA THR A 8 8.26 9.53 17.86
C THR A 8 8.20 8.01 18.00
N ALA A 9 9.09 7.37 18.77
CA ALA A 9 9.13 5.90 18.87
C ALA A 9 8.27 5.29 20.00
N ALA A 10 7.84 6.07 20.99
CA ALA A 10 7.24 5.52 22.22
C ALA A 10 5.75 5.11 22.11
N ALA A 11 5.03 5.50 21.05
CA ALA A 11 3.58 5.26 20.96
C ALA A 11 3.18 3.95 20.23
N ALA A 12 4.09 3.30 19.50
CA ALA A 12 3.77 2.14 18.66
C ALA A 12 4.04 0.77 19.35
N ALA A 13 4.82 0.74 20.43
CA ALA A 13 5.19 -0.51 21.11
C ALA A 13 4.14 -1.04 22.10
N LEU A 14 3.00 -0.36 22.27
CA LEU A 14 2.01 -0.68 23.30
C LEU A 14 0.84 -1.60 22.84
N LEU A 15 0.84 -2.07 21.58
CA LEU A 15 -0.31 -2.76 20.99
C LEU A 15 -0.08 -4.20 20.51
N LEU A 16 1.11 -4.79 20.70
CA LEU A 16 1.42 -6.16 20.29
C LEU A 16 1.97 -6.97 21.47
N MET A 17 1.07 -7.49 22.31
CA MET A 17 1.35 -8.63 23.18
C MET A 17 0.33 -9.73 22.88
N GLY A 18 0.68 -10.60 21.94
CA GLY A 18 -0.04 -11.85 21.72
C GLY A 18 0.31 -12.84 22.84
N LEU A 19 -0.63 -13.09 23.74
CA LEU A 19 -0.50 -14.13 24.77
C LEU A 19 -0.75 -15.50 24.13
N CYS A 20 0.28 -16.35 24.07
CA CYS A 20 0.14 -17.74 23.65
C CYS A 20 -0.26 -18.59 24.87
N TRP A 21 -1.50 -19.06 24.91
CA TRP A 21 -2.02 -19.90 26.00
C TRP A 21 -1.90 -21.39 25.61
N VAL A 22 -1.15 -22.19 26.38
CA VAL A 22 -0.97 -23.63 26.14
C VAL A 22 -1.86 -24.42 27.12
N ALA A 23 -2.81 -25.19 26.59
CA ALA A 23 -3.70 -26.05 27.39
C ALA A 23 -3.07 -27.44 27.64
N PRO A 24 -3.20 -28.03 28.84
CA PRO A 24 -2.71 -29.38 29.11
C PRO A 24 -3.68 -30.48 28.60
N ALA A 25 -3.09 -31.60 28.18
CA ALA A 25 -3.76 -32.76 27.58
C ALA A 25 -4.56 -33.60 28.60
N SER A 26 -5.64 -34.20 28.12
CA SER A 26 -6.62 -34.99 28.88
C SER A 26 -6.15 -36.42 29.20
N ALA A 27 -6.38 -36.86 30.44
CA ALA A 27 -6.19 -38.24 30.90
C ALA A 27 -7.49 -38.83 31.47
N GLN A 28 -7.58 -40.17 31.39
CA GLN A 28 -8.70 -41.09 31.67
C GLN A 28 -9.28 -41.06 33.11
N PRO A 29 -10.49 -41.62 33.32
CA PRO A 29 -11.32 -41.37 34.50
C PRO A 29 -10.92 -42.23 35.71
N ALA A 30 -10.78 -41.61 36.87
CA ALA A 30 -10.67 -42.27 38.17
C ALA A 30 -11.77 -41.78 39.13
N ALA A 31 -12.09 -42.63 40.11
CA ALA A 31 -13.20 -42.60 41.07
C ALA A 31 -13.41 -41.26 41.83
N PRO A 32 -14.61 -41.02 42.38
CA PRO A 32 -14.98 -39.74 43.00
C PRO A 32 -14.21 -39.47 44.30
N SER A 33 -13.27 -38.54 44.21
CA SER A 33 -12.56 -37.93 45.34
C SER A 33 -13.42 -36.88 46.06
N PRO A 34 -13.17 -36.61 47.35
CA PRO A 34 -13.89 -35.61 48.13
C PRO A 34 -13.68 -34.20 47.55
N ALA A 35 -14.69 -33.34 47.73
CA ALA A 35 -14.78 -31.98 47.19
C ALA A 35 -13.42 -31.24 47.21
N ALA A 36 -12.81 -31.13 46.04
CA ALA A 36 -11.57 -30.40 45.85
C ALA A 36 -11.82 -28.92 46.16
N ALA A 37 -11.11 -28.39 47.15
CA ALA A 37 -11.02 -26.95 47.37
C ALA A 37 -10.52 -26.30 46.08
N THR A 38 -11.29 -25.34 45.56
CA THR A 38 -10.96 -24.59 44.34
C THR A 38 -9.60 -23.95 44.53
N THR A 39 -8.54 -24.53 43.96
CA THR A 39 -7.22 -23.92 43.96
C THR A 39 -7.33 -22.57 43.25
N PRO A 40 -6.93 -21.46 43.89
CA PRO A 40 -6.98 -20.15 43.25
C PRO A 40 -6.16 -20.17 41.96
N SER A 41 -6.79 -19.79 40.85
CA SER A 41 -6.19 -19.74 39.52
C SER A 41 -5.13 -18.64 39.45
N GLY A 42 -3.86 -19.01 39.66
CA GLY A 42 -2.73 -18.09 39.50
C GLY A 42 -2.31 -17.90 38.04
N PHE A 43 -1.57 -16.84 37.76
CA PHE A 43 -0.91 -16.60 36.47
C PHE A 43 0.60 -16.38 36.64
N SER A 44 1.35 -16.59 35.55
CA SER A 44 2.74 -16.19 35.39
C SER A 44 2.88 -15.50 34.03
N LEU A 45 3.43 -14.29 34.02
CA LEU A 45 3.72 -13.50 32.82
C LEU A 45 5.23 -13.33 32.72
N GLU A 46 5.81 -13.72 31.59
CA GLU A 46 7.23 -13.55 31.30
C GLU A 46 7.39 -12.73 30.01
N GLY A 47 8.30 -11.76 30.04
CA GLY A 47 8.62 -10.93 28.88
C GLY A 47 10.11 -10.68 28.80
N ALA A 48 10.67 -10.85 27.60
CA ALA A 48 12.06 -10.54 27.32
C ALA A 48 12.13 -9.38 26.32
N VAL A 49 13.07 -8.45 26.55
CA VAL A 49 13.39 -7.39 25.59
C VAL A 49 14.73 -7.74 24.96
N ILE A 50 14.77 -7.80 23.63
CA ILE A 50 15.97 -8.15 22.86
C ILE A 50 16.24 -7.02 21.86
N ASP A 51 17.47 -6.54 21.83
CA ASP A 51 17.94 -5.62 20.79
C ASP A 51 18.21 -6.41 19.50
N SER A 52 17.40 -6.19 18.47
CA SER A 52 17.50 -6.92 17.20
C SER A 52 18.80 -6.65 16.43
N ARG A 53 19.47 -5.51 16.67
CA ARG A 53 20.73 -5.18 15.99
C ARG A 53 21.89 -5.98 16.56
N SER A 54 21.90 -6.16 17.88
CA SER A 54 23.00 -6.81 18.59
C SER A 54 22.68 -8.23 19.05
N SER A 55 21.42 -8.68 18.91
CA SER A 55 20.86 -9.90 19.52
C SER A 55 21.04 -9.97 21.04
N ARG A 56 21.31 -8.83 21.70
CA ARG A 56 21.54 -8.78 23.14
C ARG A 56 20.21 -8.71 23.88
N SER A 57 20.02 -9.58 24.88
CA SER A 57 18.92 -9.43 25.84
C SER A 57 19.16 -8.19 26.71
N LEU A 58 18.20 -7.26 26.68
CA LEU A 58 18.18 -6.05 27.49
C LEU A 58 17.53 -6.27 28.86
N GLY A 59 16.84 -7.40 29.05
CA GLY A 59 16.26 -7.80 30.32
C GLY A 59 15.14 -8.83 30.16
N VAL A 60 14.87 -9.56 31.24
CA VAL A 60 13.71 -10.44 31.40
C VAL A 60 12.89 -9.92 32.57
N ILE A 61 11.59 -9.84 32.40
CA ILE A 61 10.62 -9.38 33.39
C ILE A 61 9.67 -10.53 33.65
N ASN A 62 9.48 -10.87 34.93
CA ASN A 62 8.61 -11.96 35.35
C ASN A 62 7.66 -11.46 36.44
N GLU A 63 6.36 -11.61 36.22
CA GLU A 63 5.32 -11.22 37.15
C GLU A 63 4.42 -12.43 37.42
N ARG A 64 4.13 -12.71 38.69
CA ARG A 64 3.24 -13.80 39.10
C ARG A 64 2.23 -13.30 40.10
N GLY A 65 1.02 -13.86 40.08
CA GLY A 65 -0.01 -13.47 41.03
C GLY A 65 -1.31 -14.24 40.87
N ASP A 66 -2.27 -13.89 41.72
CA ASP A 66 -3.67 -14.29 41.57
C ASP A 66 -4.33 -13.48 40.43
N ILE A 67 -5.34 -14.01 39.77
CA ILE A 67 -6.04 -13.38 38.64
C ILE A 67 -6.50 -11.94 38.92
N ASN A 68 -6.85 -11.63 40.18
CA ASN A 68 -7.21 -10.27 40.63
C ASN A 68 -6.04 -9.26 40.54
N ALA A 69 -4.80 -9.74 40.44
CA ALA A 69 -3.60 -8.94 40.24
C ALA A 69 -3.17 -8.86 38.77
N LEU A 70 -3.88 -9.49 37.82
CA LEU A 70 -3.46 -9.58 36.42
C LEU A 70 -3.17 -8.22 35.80
N PHE A 71 -4.10 -7.28 35.91
CA PHE A 71 -3.93 -5.95 35.32
C PHE A 71 -2.75 -5.18 35.95
N ARG A 72 -2.55 -5.33 37.26
CA ARG A 72 -1.38 -4.74 37.96
C ARG A 72 -0.08 -5.35 37.47
N ALA A 73 -0.02 -6.66 37.27
CA ALA A 73 1.14 -7.35 36.71
C ALA A 73 1.40 -6.94 35.26
N GLN A 74 0.37 -6.87 34.40
CA GLN A 74 0.49 -6.37 33.03
C GLN A 74 1.09 -4.95 33.02
N LYS A 75 0.64 -4.09 33.95
CA LYS A 75 1.14 -2.74 34.12
C LYS A 75 2.62 -2.71 34.52
N ALA A 76 2.98 -3.50 35.53
CA ALA A 76 4.35 -3.64 36.01
C ALA A 76 5.27 -4.12 34.87
N MET A 77 4.78 -5.09 34.07
CA MET A 77 5.46 -5.59 32.89
C MET A 77 5.68 -4.50 31.83
N THR A 78 4.67 -3.70 31.49
CA THR A 78 4.82 -2.56 30.55
C THR A 78 5.91 -1.59 31.00
N PHE A 79 5.94 -1.24 32.30
CA PHE A 79 6.97 -0.35 32.84
C PHE A 79 8.35 -1.02 32.95
N GLY A 80 8.40 -2.33 33.13
CA GLY A 80 9.62 -3.11 33.02
C GLY A 80 10.21 -3.04 31.61
N ILE A 81 9.37 -3.21 30.58
CA ILE A 81 9.78 -3.17 29.18
C ILE A 81 10.34 -1.80 28.81
N LEU A 82 9.66 -0.71 29.20
CA LEU A 82 10.13 0.65 28.92
C LEU A 82 11.50 0.93 29.54
N ARG A 83 11.71 0.49 30.79
CA ARG A 83 13.04 0.60 31.43
C ARG A 83 14.10 -0.24 30.72
N ALA A 84 13.80 -1.49 30.37
CA ALA A 84 14.72 -2.35 29.63
C ALA A 84 15.07 -1.78 28.25
N ALA A 85 14.13 -1.08 27.61
CA ALA A 85 14.35 -0.36 26.35
C ALA A 85 15.15 0.96 26.52
N GLY A 86 15.57 1.32 27.73
CA GLY A 86 16.31 2.56 27.99
C GLY A 86 15.45 3.82 27.94
N ILE A 87 14.13 3.71 28.11
CA ILE A 87 13.19 4.82 28.15
C ILE A 87 12.77 5.04 29.60
N PRO A 88 13.46 5.92 30.35
CA PRO A 88 13.12 6.15 31.74
C PRO A 88 11.83 6.99 31.82
N LEU A 89 11.02 6.75 32.86
CA LEU A 89 9.65 7.28 32.94
C LEU A 89 9.59 8.81 33.13
N ASP A 90 10.70 9.42 33.57
CA ASP A 90 10.89 10.86 33.69
C ASP A 90 11.11 11.55 32.34
N GLN A 91 11.52 10.82 31.29
CA GLN A 91 11.61 11.34 29.92
C GLN A 91 10.27 11.31 29.19
N LEU A 92 9.26 10.61 29.71
CA LEU A 92 7.93 10.62 29.16
C LEU A 92 7.21 11.91 29.56
N SER A 93 6.49 12.52 28.62
CA SER A 93 5.65 13.66 28.97
C SER A 93 4.59 13.24 30.00
N PRO A 94 4.17 14.14 30.92
CA PRO A 94 3.17 13.80 31.94
C PRO A 94 1.88 13.22 31.36
N GLU A 95 1.47 13.70 30.19
CA GLU A 95 0.29 13.20 29.46
C GLU A 95 0.48 11.76 28.97
N VAL A 96 1.62 11.44 28.37
CA VAL A 96 1.94 10.07 27.92
C VAL A 96 2.01 9.13 29.11
N ARG A 97 2.65 9.57 30.20
CA ARG A 97 2.73 8.80 31.43
C ARG A 97 1.34 8.53 32.01
N ALA A 98 0.49 9.54 32.14
CA ALA A 98 -0.88 9.38 32.64
C ALA A 98 -1.73 8.45 31.75
N ARG A 99 -1.56 8.53 30.42
CA ARG A 99 -2.21 7.61 29.48
C ARG A 99 -1.73 6.17 29.64
N ILE A 100 -0.43 5.97 29.83
CA ILE A 100 0.13 4.65 30.10
C ILE A 100 -0.42 4.15 31.44
N GLU A 101 -0.41 4.96 32.50
CA GLU A 101 -0.85 4.62 33.87
C GLU A 101 -2.32 4.19 33.98
N ARG A 102 -3.20 4.70 33.11
CA ARG A 102 -4.62 4.33 33.10
C ARG A 102 -4.83 2.89 32.62
N PHE A 103 -5.55 2.09 33.40
CA PHE A 103 -6.03 0.77 32.96
C PHE A 103 -7.10 0.95 31.88
N ALA A 104 -7.02 0.16 30.81
CA ALA A 104 -8.03 0.19 29.74
C ALA A 104 -9.35 -0.45 30.18
N THR A 105 -9.29 -1.48 31.02
CA THR A 105 -10.41 -2.14 31.68
C THR A 105 -9.91 -2.79 32.98
N THR A 106 -10.80 -2.99 33.95
CA THR A 106 -10.57 -3.82 35.14
C THR A 106 -11.47 -5.06 35.16
N ASN A 107 -12.31 -5.24 34.15
CA ASN A 107 -13.20 -6.39 34.01
C ASN A 107 -12.50 -7.49 33.17
N LEU A 108 -12.23 -8.64 33.80
CA LEU A 108 -11.54 -9.75 33.16
C LEU A 108 -12.32 -10.34 31.98
N GLU A 109 -13.65 -10.40 32.07
CA GLU A 109 -14.49 -10.93 30.99
C GLU A 109 -14.49 -9.99 29.79
N ALA A 110 -14.54 -8.67 30.04
CA ALA A 110 -14.42 -7.66 29.00
C ALA A 110 -13.06 -7.75 28.28
N PHE A 111 -11.98 -7.93 29.05
CA PHE A 111 -10.63 -8.13 28.50
C PHE A 111 -10.55 -9.39 27.63
N ARG A 112 -11.11 -10.53 28.10
CA ARG A 112 -11.13 -11.79 27.32
C ARG A 112 -11.90 -11.65 26.01
N ALA A 113 -13.09 -11.04 26.03
CA ALA A 113 -13.87 -10.80 24.82
C ALA A 113 -13.11 -9.88 23.85
N PHE A 114 -12.46 -8.83 24.36
CA PHE A 114 -11.62 -7.94 23.55
C PHE A 114 -10.45 -8.67 22.88
N SER A 115 -9.72 -9.53 23.62
CA SER A 115 -8.65 -10.37 23.05
C SER A 115 -9.16 -11.30 21.96
N GLN A 116 -10.30 -11.96 22.17
CA GLN A 116 -10.93 -12.81 21.16
C GLN A 116 -11.33 -12.03 19.90
N GLY A 117 -11.81 -10.79 20.08
CA GLY A 117 -12.08 -9.88 18.96
C GLY A 117 -10.83 -9.53 18.15
N LEU A 118 -9.67 -9.33 18.80
CA LEU A 118 -8.39 -9.12 18.12
C LEU A 118 -7.98 -10.36 17.30
N ASP A 119 -8.08 -11.56 17.88
CA ASP A 119 -7.74 -12.81 17.17
C ASP A 119 -8.62 -13.03 15.94
N LEU A 120 -9.93 -12.75 16.05
CA LEU A 120 -10.87 -12.85 14.93
C LEU A 120 -10.59 -11.81 13.85
N LYS A 121 -10.21 -10.59 14.25
CA LYS A 121 -9.82 -9.52 13.34
C LYS A 121 -8.58 -9.91 12.54
N ASP A 122 -7.58 -10.51 13.19
CA ASP A 122 -6.36 -10.98 12.52
C ASP A 122 -6.63 -12.15 11.57
N GLN A 123 -7.67 -12.95 11.84
CA GLN A 123 -8.19 -13.97 10.92
C GLN A 123 -9.05 -13.40 9.77
N GLY A 124 -9.29 -12.09 9.73
CA GLY A 124 -10.17 -11.45 8.74
C GLY A 124 -11.68 -11.66 8.98
N ARG A 125 -12.06 -12.24 10.13
CA ARG A 125 -13.46 -12.51 10.52
C ARG A 125 -14.10 -11.29 11.18
N PHE A 126 -14.20 -10.18 10.43
CA PHE A 126 -14.55 -8.87 10.97
C PHE A 126 -15.94 -8.79 11.63
N ALA A 127 -16.94 -9.50 11.10
CA ALA A 127 -18.29 -9.51 11.69
C ALA A 127 -18.29 -10.14 13.09
N GLU A 128 -17.55 -11.24 13.26
CA GLU A 128 -17.42 -11.92 14.55
C GLU A 128 -16.53 -11.11 15.51
N ALA A 129 -15.45 -10.52 15.00
CA ALA A 129 -14.64 -9.58 15.77
C ALA A 129 -15.48 -8.41 16.31
N LYS A 130 -16.35 -7.83 15.49
CA LYS A 130 -17.26 -6.74 15.89
C LYS A 130 -18.19 -7.17 17.02
N ALA A 131 -18.72 -8.40 16.98
CA ALA A 131 -19.57 -8.93 18.03
C ALA A 131 -18.82 -9.09 19.36
N GLU A 132 -17.59 -9.58 19.33
CA GLU A 132 -16.76 -9.71 20.55
C GLU A 132 -16.34 -8.34 21.12
N PHE A 133 -16.01 -7.35 20.27
CA PHE A 133 -15.77 -5.98 20.74
C PHE A 133 -17.02 -5.34 21.34
N ALA A 134 -18.20 -5.57 20.75
CA ALA A 134 -19.47 -5.11 21.31
C ALA A 134 -19.75 -5.75 22.67
N ARG A 135 -19.48 -7.05 22.83
CA ARG A 135 -19.60 -7.74 24.11
C ARG A 135 -18.65 -7.16 25.16
N ALA A 136 -17.40 -6.90 24.79
CA ALA A 136 -16.43 -6.25 25.69
C ALA A 136 -16.92 -4.87 26.17
N ALA A 137 -17.46 -4.05 25.27
CA ALA A 137 -18.01 -2.74 25.60
C ALA A 137 -19.30 -2.81 26.45
N GLN A 138 -20.10 -3.87 26.31
CA GLN A 138 -21.28 -4.10 27.17
C GLN A 138 -20.88 -4.53 28.58
N LEU A 139 -19.86 -5.38 28.71
CA LEU A 139 -19.35 -5.86 30.00
C LEU A 139 -18.61 -4.76 30.79
N ASP A 140 -17.97 -3.84 30.10
CA ASP A 140 -17.33 -2.66 30.68
C ASP A 140 -17.58 -1.42 29.81
N PRO A 141 -18.62 -0.62 30.11
CA PRO A 141 -18.91 0.62 29.38
C PRO A 141 -17.78 1.66 29.42
N GLY A 142 -16.84 1.54 30.37
CA GLY A 142 -15.64 2.37 30.45
C GLY A 142 -14.51 1.94 29.53
N PHE A 143 -14.61 0.78 28.88
CA PHE A 143 -13.59 0.22 28.02
C PHE A 143 -13.61 0.87 26.62
N ALA A 144 -13.22 2.15 26.55
CA ALA A 144 -13.29 2.98 25.34
C ALA A 144 -12.64 2.32 24.09
N LEU A 145 -11.53 1.59 24.28
CA LEU A 145 -10.85 0.91 23.18
C LEU A 145 -11.72 -0.17 22.51
N ALA A 146 -12.55 -0.88 23.27
CA ALA A 146 -13.48 -1.87 22.72
C ALA A 146 -14.54 -1.21 21.83
N ALA A 147 -15.11 -0.09 22.29
CA ALA A 147 -16.07 0.69 21.51
C ALA A 147 -15.45 1.27 20.23
N GLU A 148 -14.22 1.80 20.32
CA GLU A 148 -13.47 2.28 19.16
C GLU A 148 -13.21 1.16 18.13
N GLN A 149 -12.74 -0.02 18.58
CA GLN A 149 -12.53 -1.15 17.67
C GLN A 149 -13.85 -1.65 17.05
N GLN A 150 -14.95 -1.70 17.83
CA GLN A 150 -16.27 -2.07 17.33
C GLN A 150 -16.73 -1.14 16.20
N GLN A 151 -16.54 0.18 16.35
CA GLN A 151 -16.88 1.17 15.33
C GLN A 151 -15.97 1.10 14.11
N ALA A 152 -14.69 0.75 14.31
CA ALA A 152 -13.73 0.59 13.23
C ALA A 152 -13.92 -0.70 12.41
N MET A 153 -14.70 -1.68 12.91
CA MET A 153 -14.93 -2.94 12.20
C MET A 153 -16.05 -2.78 11.14
N PRO A 154 -15.78 -3.12 9.86
CA PRO A 154 -16.82 -3.10 8.83
C PRO A 154 -17.88 -4.18 9.13
N GLU A 155 -19.17 -3.89 8.85
CA GLU A 155 -20.29 -4.84 9.03
C GLU A 155 -20.33 -5.95 7.98
N VAL A 156 -19.40 -5.94 7.03
CA VAL A 156 -19.40 -6.85 5.90
C VAL A 156 -18.82 -8.21 6.35
N SER A 157 -19.71 -9.17 6.59
CA SER A 157 -19.33 -10.57 6.76
C SER A 157 -18.79 -11.10 5.43
N LEU A 158 -17.49 -11.37 5.32
CA LEU A 158 -16.75 -11.68 4.08
C LEU A 158 -17.03 -13.09 3.50
N GLY A 159 -18.22 -13.65 3.72
CA GLY A 159 -18.54 -15.05 3.40
C GLY A 159 -18.97 -15.34 1.95
N SER A 160 -19.17 -14.33 1.10
CA SER A 160 -19.60 -14.55 -0.29
C SER A 160 -18.83 -13.66 -1.27
N GLY A 161 -18.37 -14.23 -2.40
CA GLY A 161 -17.49 -13.58 -3.38
C GLY A 161 -17.99 -12.26 -4.00
N VAL A 162 -19.24 -11.88 -3.75
CA VAL A 162 -19.82 -10.59 -4.16
C VAL A 162 -19.36 -9.43 -3.24
N GLN A 163 -18.88 -9.73 -2.03
CA GLN A 163 -18.58 -8.73 -0.99
C GLN A 163 -17.12 -8.25 -0.97
N ALA A 164 -16.20 -8.92 -1.67
CA ALA A 164 -14.81 -8.47 -1.77
C ALA A 164 -14.69 -7.09 -2.47
N ARG A 165 -15.65 -6.78 -3.35
CA ARG A 165 -15.82 -5.46 -3.97
C ARG A 165 -16.21 -4.39 -2.94
N ALA A 166 -17.09 -4.70 -1.99
CA ALA A 166 -17.47 -3.80 -0.90
C ALA A 166 -16.32 -3.55 0.09
N VAL A 167 -15.45 -4.54 0.30
CA VAL A 167 -14.25 -4.36 1.15
C VAL A 167 -13.17 -3.55 0.44
N LEU A 168 -12.97 -3.70 -0.87
CA LEU A 168 -12.09 -2.78 -1.61
C LEU A 168 -12.63 -1.34 -1.56
N LEU A 169 -13.95 -1.16 -1.69
CA LEU A 169 -14.65 0.14 -1.58
C LEU A 169 -14.56 0.75 -0.17
N ALA A 170 -14.73 -0.05 0.89
CA ALA A 170 -14.68 0.42 2.27
C ALA A 170 -13.24 0.67 2.75
N ALA A 171 -12.27 -0.16 2.33
CA ALA A 171 -10.86 0.01 2.65
C ALA A 171 -10.26 1.25 1.97
N THR A 172 -10.67 1.53 0.72
CA THR A 172 -10.26 2.76 0.03
C THR A 172 -10.92 4.01 0.64
N GLY A 173 -12.21 3.96 1.00
CA GLY A 173 -12.88 5.08 1.68
C GLY A 173 -12.31 5.40 3.08
N ALA A 174 -12.13 4.39 3.93
CA ALA A 174 -11.66 4.58 5.31
C ALA A 174 -10.17 4.98 5.43
N ALA A 175 -9.39 4.84 4.36
CA ALA A 175 -8.01 5.33 4.28
C ALA A 175 -7.94 6.83 3.97
N VAL A 176 -8.90 7.38 3.21
CA VAL A 176 -8.98 8.79 2.83
C VAL A 176 -9.38 9.68 4.01
N ASP A 177 -10.33 9.23 4.85
CA ASP A 177 -10.81 10.03 6.00
C ASP A 177 -9.76 10.25 7.10
N ARG A 178 -8.66 9.48 7.11
CA ARG A 178 -7.64 9.55 8.16
C ARG A 178 -6.38 10.35 7.80
N GLY A 179 -6.33 11.00 6.64
CA GLY A 179 -5.28 11.97 6.30
C GLY A 179 -3.83 11.44 6.41
N ARG A 180 -3.64 10.11 6.32
CA ARG A 180 -2.32 9.47 6.42
C ARG A 180 -2.07 8.59 5.20
N ALA A 181 -0.97 8.91 4.51
CA ALA A 181 -0.30 8.19 3.43
C ALA A 181 -1.20 7.45 2.43
N ALA A 182 -1.24 7.93 1.20
CA ALA A 182 -1.83 7.21 0.08
C ALA A 182 -1.25 5.78 0.00
N PHE A 183 -2.11 4.78 0.19
CA PHE A 183 -1.74 3.38 0.02
C PHE A 183 -1.88 3.04 -1.47
N ALA A 184 -0.76 2.93 -2.18
CA ALA A 184 -0.76 2.37 -3.52
C ALA A 184 -1.07 0.88 -3.43
N VAL A 185 -2.29 0.51 -3.78
CA VAL A 185 -2.70 -0.88 -3.95
C VAL A 185 -2.08 -1.37 -5.25
N ASP A 186 -1.31 -2.45 -5.21
CA ASP A 186 -0.99 -3.21 -6.42
C ASP A 186 -2.31 -3.80 -6.93
N THR A 187 -2.93 -3.08 -7.86
CA THR A 187 -4.24 -3.42 -8.44
C THR A 187 -4.17 -4.76 -9.16
N ALA A 188 -3.03 -5.15 -9.73
CA ALA A 188 -2.85 -6.45 -10.36
C ALA A 188 -2.89 -7.58 -9.31
N ARG A 189 -2.18 -7.43 -8.19
CA ARG A 189 -2.28 -8.38 -7.06
C ARG A 189 -3.66 -8.38 -6.43
N ALA A 190 -4.29 -7.22 -6.29
CA ALA A 190 -5.66 -7.12 -5.78
C ALA A 190 -6.61 -7.90 -6.67
N VAL A 191 -6.53 -7.72 -7.98
CA VAL A 191 -7.34 -8.42 -8.96
C VAL A 191 -7.05 -9.93 -8.98
N ALA A 192 -5.80 -10.38 -8.85
CA ALA A 192 -5.48 -11.81 -8.75
C ALA A 192 -5.91 -12.44 -7.43
N ALA A 193 -5.76 -11.73 -6.31
CA ALA A 193 -6.30 -12.17 -5.03
C ALA A 193 -7.83 -12.28 -5.10
N LEU A 194 -8.52 -11.31 -5.73
CA LEU A 194 -9.96 -11.39 -6.00
C LEU A 194 -10.31 -12.60 -6.88
N ALA A 195 -9.57 -12.85 -7.96
CA ALA A 195 -9.78 -14.00 -8.84
C ALA A 195 -9.54 -15.34 -8.12
N ALA A 196 -8.61 -15.37 -7.15
CA ALA A 196 -8.33 -16.52 -6.31
C ALA A 196 -9.27 -16.66 -5.10
N GLY A 197 -10.30 -15.81 -4.97
CA GLY A 197 -11.21 -15.81 -3.82
C GLY A 197 -10.55 -15.35 -2.51
N GLN A 198 -9.39 -14.71 -2.59
CA GLN A 198 -8.62 -14.20 -1.46
C GLN A 198 -8.99 -12.76 -1.13
N THR A 199 -8.97 -12.41 0.16
CA THR A 199 -9.19 -11.04 0.63
C THR A 199 -8.01 -10.15 0.24
N VAL A 200 -8.29 -9.07 -0.48
CA VAL A 200 -7.29 -8.04 -0.76
C VAL A 200 -7.13 -7.16 0.48
N VAL A 201 -6.12 -7.45 1.28
CA VAL A 201 -5.62 -6.48 2.24
C VAL A 201 -4.59 -5.64 1.51
N THR A 202 -4.89 -4.35 1.37
CA THR A 202 -3.95 -3.35 0.85
C THR A 202 -2.91 -3.09 1.92
N VAL A 203 -2.02 -4.05 2.13
CA VAL A 203 -0.77 -3.79 2.84
C VAL A 203 -0.02 -2.83 1.93
N PRO A 204 0.55 -1.72 2.43
CA PRO A 204 1.53 -1.01 1.63
C PRO A 204 2.47 -2.10 1.11
N LEU A 205 2.63 -2.20 -0.22
CA LEU A 205 3.94 -2.64 -0.66
C LEU A 205 4.83 -1.71 0.13
N ALA A 206 5.60 -2.28 1.06
CA ALA A 206 6.90 -1.73 1.28
C ALA A 206 7.41 -1.61 -0.16
N SER A 207 7.32 -0.39 -0.71
CA SER A 207 8.46 0.12 -1.41
C SER A 207 9.59 -0.41 -0.56
N THR A 208 10.43 -1.19 -1.19
CA THR A 208 11.70 -1.52 -0.60
C THR A 208 12.39 -0.17 -0.38
N ALA A 209 11.93 0.58 0.61
CA ALA A 209 12.45 1.82 1.12
C ALA A 209 13.73 1.47 1.90
N GLU A 210 13.90 0.19 2.26
CA GLU A 210 15.20 -0.41 2.52
C GLU A 210 16.12 -0.33 1.29
N GLN A 211 15.62 -0.59 0.08
CA GLN A 211 16.38 -0.41 -1.16
C GLN A 211 16.54 1.07 -1.52
N ALA A 212 15.53 1.94 -1.36
CA ALA A 212 15.64 3.38 -1.64
C ALA A 212 16.54 4.17 -0.65
N ARG A 213 16.94 3.58 0.48
CA ARG A 213 17.77 4.25 1.49
C ARG A 213 19.28 4.19 1.23
N THR A 214 19.75 3.42 0.26
CA THR A 214 21.14 3.59 -0.19
C THR A 214 21.18 4.87 -1.03
N SER A 215 21.76 5.93 -0.47
CA SER A 215 22.07 7.20 -1.16
C SER A 215 22.93 7.02 -2.42
N ASP A 216 23.43 5.81 -2.65
CA ASP A 216 24.10 5.41 -3.86
C ASP A 216 23.04 5.09 -4.92
N PHE A 217 22.66 6.13 -5.68
CA PHE A 217 21.95 6.02 -6.96
C PHE A 217 22.78 5.30 -8.05
N SER A 218 23.82 4.57 -7.64
CA SER A 218 24.75 3.85 -8.50
C SER A 218 25.02 2.48 -7.90
N THR A 219 24.67 1.42 -8.63
CA THR A 219 25.24 0.09 -8.40
C THR A 219 26.69 -0.01 -8.89
N THR A 220 27.24 1.06 -9.48
CA THR A 220 28.61 1.08 -9.97
C THR A 220 29.60 1.45 -8.85
N PRO A 221 30.69 0.68 -8.70
CA PRO A 221 31.78 1.02 -7.80
C PRO A 221 32.32 2.44 -8.07
N PRO A 222 32.71 3.19 -7.03
CA PRO A 222 33.41 4.45 -7.20
C PRO A 222 34.62 4.28 -8.14
N GLY A 223 34.61 4.95 -9.29
CA GLY A 223 35.68 4.88 -10.29
C GLY A 223 35.28 4.37 -11.69
N SER A 224 34.06 3.85 -11.88
CA SER A 224 33.56 3.48 -13.22
C SER A 224 33.00 4.71 -13.96
N GLY A 225 33.90 5.54 -14.51
CA GLY A 225 33.61 6.89 -14.98
C GLY A 225 32.72 7.08 -16.21
N THR A 226 31.94 6.10 -16.69
CA THR A 226 31.26 6.25 -18.01
C THR A 226 29.86 5.67 -18.19
N GLN A 227 29.26 4.93 -17.26
CA GLN A 227 27.91 4.38 -17.49
C GLN A 227 27.00 4.54 -16.28
N PHE A 228 26.60 5.79 -16.03
CA PHE A 228 25.44 6.06 -15.20
C PHE A 228 24.18 5.68 -15.99
N VAL A 229 23.50 4.60 -15.59
CA VAL A 229 22.17 4.25 -16.12
C VAL A 229 21.14 4.79 -15.12
N PRO A 230 20.38 5.85 -15.46
CA PRO A 230 19.34 6.37 -14.58
C PRO A 230 18.28 5.30 -14.28
N ASN A 231 17.68 5.38 -13.09
CA ASN A 231 16.38 4.76 -12.88
C ASN A 231 15.40 5.33 -13.90
N ILE A 232 14.47 4.50 -14.34
CA ILE A 232 13.38 4.94 -15.20
C ILE A 232 12.09 4.91 -14.42
N VAL A 233 11.15 5.77 -14.79
CA VAL A 233 9.74 5.57 -14.49
C VAL A 233 9.15 4.83 -15.68
N ALA A 234 8.53 3.69 -15.42
CA ALA A 234 7.85 2.92 -16.44
C ALA A 234 6.50 2.42 -15.93
N GLY A 235 5.52 2.50 -16.81
CA GLY A 235 4.18 1.99 -16.56
C GLY A 235 3.67 1.19 -17.74
N ILE A 236 2.78 0.25 -17.44
CA ILE A 236 2.10 -0.56 -18.42
C ILE A 236 0.60 -0.51 -18.18
N ALA A 237 -0.18 -0.62 -19.25
CA ALA A 237 -1.62 -0.78 -19.21
C ALA A 237 -2.03 -1.89 -20.18
N TYR A 238 -2.81 -2.86 -19.72
CA TYR A 238 -3.17 -4.03 -20.52
C TYR A 238 -4.60 -4.49 -20.22
N THR A 239 -5.15 -5.23 -21.17
CA THR A 239 -6.43 -5.95 -20.99
C THR A 239 -6.14 -7.41 -20.70
N ALA A 240 -6.78 -7.95 -19.67
CA ALA A 240 -6.66 -9.33 -19.22
C ALA A 240 -8.05 -9.98 -19.15
N VAL A 241 -8.17 -11.20 -19.66
CA VAL A 241 -9.34 -12.06 -19.44
C VAL A 241 -9.02 -13.00 -18.29
N LEU A 242 -9.68 -12.80 -17.16
CA LEU A 242 -9.44 -13.53 -15.93
C LEU A 242 -10.57 -14.52 -15.66
N PRO A 243 -10.25 -15.77 -15.30
CA PRO A 243 -11.27 -16.75 -14.91
C PRO A 243 -12.15 -16.23 -13.78
N GLY A 244 -13.47 -16.23 -13.99
CA GLY A 244 -14.46 -15.80 -13.00
C GLY A 244 -14.67 -14.29 -12.85
N LEU A 245 -13.77 -13.45 -13.37
CA LEU A 245 -13.90 -11.98 -13.33
C LEU A 245 -14.20 -11.35 -14.70
N GLY A 246 -14.08 -12.12 -15.79
CA GLY A 246 -14.25 -11.61 -17.14
C GLY A 246 -13.08 -10.74 -17.59
N THR A 247 -13.35 -9.73 -18.41
CA THR A 247 -12.33 -8.85 -18.96
C THR A 247 -12.05 -7.69 -18.03
N ALA A 248 -10.80 -7.55 -17.60
CA ALA A 248 -10.33 -6.44 -16.78
C ALA A 248 -9.22 -5.66 -17.51
N GLN A 249 -9.24 -4.34 -17.40
CA GLN A 249 -8.11 -3.49 -17.76
C GLN A 249 -7.35 -3.11 -16.50
N VAL A 250 -6.04 -3.29 -16.54
CA VAL A 250 -5.15 -3.01 -15.41
C VAL A 250 -4.04 -2.09 -15.87
N SER A 251 -3.66 -1.14 -15.03
CA SER A 251 -2.47 -0.34 -15.21
C SER A 251 -1.60 -0.39 -13.96
N THR A 252 -0.28 -0.32 -14.16
CA THR A 252 0.69 -0.15 -13.10
C THR A 252 1.75 0.84 -13.57
N LEU A 253 2.30 1.61 -12.64
CA LEU A 253 3.31 2.61 -12.87
C LEU A 253 4.26 2.60 -11.67
N GLY A 254 5.55 2.68 -11.93
CA GLY A 254 6.56 2.68 -10.88
C GLY A 254 7.91 3.18 -11.34
N GLU A 255 8.79 3.42 -10.38
CA GLU A 255 10.21 3.65 -10.59
C GLU A 255 10.97 2.32 -10.58
N TRP A 256 11.81 2.12 -11.60
CA TRP A 256 12.56 0.90 -11.84
C TRP A 256 14.05 1.20 -11.90
N ARG A 257 14.82 0.36 -11.23
CA ARG A 257 16.29 0.39 -11.27
C ARG A 257 16.81 -0.23 -12.56
N SER A 258 18.01 0.15 -12.95
CA SER A 258 18.69 -0.33 -14.16
C SER A 258 18.84 -1.85 -14.27
N ASP A 259 18.82 -2.58 -13.16
CA ASP A 259 18.85 -4.06 -13.11
C ASP A 259 17.46 -4.72 -13.17
N SER A 260 16.39 -3.91 -13.16
CA SER A 260 14.98 -4.33 -13.10
C SER A 260 14.16 -3.86 -14.31
N PHE A 261 14.82 -3.42 -15.37
CA PHE A 261 14.18 -3.17 -16.66
C PHE A 261 15.15 -3.49 -17.80
N ARG A 262 14.59 -3.63 -19.00
CA ARG A 262 15.36 -3.69 -20.24
C ARG A 262 14.67 -2.87 -21.31
N VAL A 263 15.45 -2.04 -21.99
CA VAL A 263 15.01 -1.20 -23.11
C VAL A 263 15.94 -1.44 -24.29
N SER A 264 15.40 -1.37 -25.50
CA SER A 264 16.18 -1.30 -26.73
C SER A 264 15.94 0.01 -27.44
N THR A 265 17.00 0.58 -28.01
CA THR A 265 16.92 1.82 -28.77
C THR A 265 17.23 1.50 -30.23
N GLY A 266 16.26 1.74 -31.11
CA GLY A 266 16.39 1.59 -32.55
C GLY A 266 16.17 2.91 -33.29
N ALA A 267 16.22 2.86 -34.62
CA ALA A 267 15.91 4.02 -35.48
C ALA A 267 14.49 4.56 -35.23
N ASP A 268 13.56 3.66 -34.88
CA ASP A 268 12.15 3.99 -34.64
C ASP A 268 11.86 4.44 -33.19
N GLY A 269 12.91 4.59 -32.36
CA GLY A 269 12.83 5.07 -30.98
C GLY A 269 13.20 4.01 -29.93
N THR A 270 12.89 4.33 -28.67
CA THR A 270 13.16 3.45 -27.53
C THR A 270 11.94 2.59 -27.21
N VAL A 271 12.16 1.29 -27.11
CA VAL A 271 11.16 0.26 -26.81
C VAL A 271 11.43 -0.33 -25.44
N LEU A 272 10.38 -0.50 -24.65
CA LEU A 272 10.44 -1.29 -23.42
C LEU A 272 10.42 -2.77 -23.78
N GLU A 273 11.40 -3.55 -23.36
CA GLU A 273 11.45 -4.99 -23.60
C GLU A 273 11.02 -5.80 -22.39
N ALA A 274 11.36 -5.34 -21.19
CA ALA A 274 10.98 -5.98 -19.94
C ALA A 274 10.95 -5.02 -18.74
N LEU A 275 10.10 -5.32 -17.77
CA LEU A 275 10.03 -4.73 -16.43
C LEU A 275 10.07 -5.85 -15.38
N GLY A 276 10.71 -5.57 -14.25
CA GLY A 276 10.99 -6.53 -13.19
C GLY A 276 12.39 -7.13 -13.32
N SER A 277 12.83 -7.80 -12.25
CA SER A 277 14.11 -8.49 -12.24
C SER A 277 14.05 -9.76 -13.08
N ALA A 278 15.19 -10.25 -13.54
CA ALA A 278 15.27 -11.45 -14.39
C ALA A 278 14.60 -12.70 -13.75
N GLY A 279 14.60 -12.81 -12.41
CA GLY A 279 13.96 -13.91 -11.69
C GLY A 279 12.49 -13.68 -11.33
N ASN A 280 11.98 -12.46 -11.47
CA ASN A 280 10.59 -12.10 -11.19
C ASN A 280 10.14 -10.99 -12.15
N PRO A 281 9.99 -11.29 -13.45
CA PRO A 281 9.57 -10.31 -14.43
C PRO A 281 8.13 -9.91 -14.15
N VAL A 282 7.87 -8.61 -14.09
CA VAL A 282 6.51 -8.07 -14.02
C VAL A 282 5.87 -8.07 -15.39
N ALA A 283 6.63 -7.69 -16.41
CA ALA A 283 6.17 -7.75 -17.79
C ALA A 283 7.35 -7.93 -18.74
N GLN A 284 7.15 -8.64 -19.85
CA GLN A 284 8.15 -8.84 -20.88
C GLN A 284 7.49 -8.97 -22.24
N ILE A 285 8.17 -8.53 -23.29
CA ILE A 285 7.62 -8.56 -24.65
C ILE A 285 7.44 -9.98 -25.18
N GLY A 286 8.22 -10.98 -24.73
CA GLY A 286 7.92 -12.42 -24.90
C GLY A 286 7.75 -12.93 -26.35
N GLY A 287 8.17 -12.16 -27.36
CA GLY A 287 7.97 -12.46 -28.79
C GLY A 287 6.85 -11.65 -29.45
N ALA A 288 6.08 -10.86 -28.69
CA ALA A 288 5.17 -9.88 -29.26
C ALA A 288 5.90 -8.83 -30.11
N THR A 289 5.18 -8.23 -31.06
CA THR A 289 5.70 -7.15 -31.88
C THR A 289 5.63 -5.83 -31.12
N ALA A 290 6.76 -5.14 -30.99
CA ALA A 290 6.80 -3.78 -30.46
C ALA A 290 6.23 -2.79 -31.48
N GLN A 291 5.37 -1.90 -31.02
CA GLN A 291 4.78 -0.81 -31.80
C GLN A 291 5.09 0.51 -31.09
N PRO A 292 6.17 1.21 -31.46
CA PRO A 292 6.42 2.57 -30.97
C PRO A 292 5.27 3.48 -31.42
N LEU A 293 4.60 4.14 -30.48
CA LEU A 293 3.45 5.00 -30.77
C LEU A 293 3.81 6.48 -30.73
N GLY A 294 4.79 6.87 -29.91
CA GLY A 294 5.24 8.25 -29.87
C GLY A 294 6.32 8.51 -28.83
N ASN A 295 6.83 9.74 -28.87
CA ASN A 295 7.77 10.26 -27.89
C ASN A 295 7.55 11.77 -27.68
N ALA A 296 8.08 12.29 -26.58
CA ALA A 296 8.09 13.73 -26.31
C ALA A 296 9.37 14.12 -25.57
N THR A 297 10.04 15.16 -26.07
CA THR A 297 11.13 15.84 -25.36
C THR A 297 10.56 16.71 -24.23
N LEU A 298 11.11 16.54 -23.04
CA LEU A 298 10.77 17.30 -21.84
C LEU A 298 11.57 18.60 -21.76
N GLY A 299 11.23 19.49 -20.82
CA GLY A 299 11.87 20.80 -20.67
C GLY A 299 13.39 20.75 -20.42
N ASP A 300 13.89 19.66 -19.85
CA ASP A 300 15.33 19.42 -19.61
C ASP A 300 16.05 18.72 -20.76
N GLY A 301 15.36 18.45 -21.87
CA GLY A 301 15.88 17.72 -23.03
C GLY A 301 15.84 16.19 -22.90
N SER A 302 15.42 15.63 -21.77
CA SER A 302 15.16 14.20 -21.67
C SER A 302 13.95 13.81 -22.53
N VAL A 303 13.83 12.53 -22.88
CA VAL A 303 12.76 12.05 -23.78
C VAL A 303 11.94 10.98 -23.08
N ALA A 304 10.61 11.15 -23.11
CA ALA A 304 9.65 10.13 -22.72
C ALA A 304 9.16 9.39 -23.98
N TYR A 305 8.96 8.08 -23.86
CA TYR A 305 8.51 7.20 -24.94
C TYR A 305 7.26 6.44 -24.51
N TRP A 306 6.36 6.16 -25.45
CA TRP A 306 5.24 5.26 -25.23
C TRP A 306 4.97 4.42 -26.48
N GLY A 307 4.39 3.25 -26.26
CA GLY A 307 4.14 2.29 -27.32
C GLY A 307 3.22 1.17 -26.87
N ALA A 308 3.19 0.11 -27.67
CA ALA A 308 2.41 -1.09 -27.38
C ALA A 308 3.20 -2.36 -27.73
N TRP A 309 2.89 -3.44 -27.03
CA TRP A 309 3.24 -4.80 -27.41
C TRP A 309 1.99 -5.48 -27.95
N ALA A 310 1.99 -5.77 -29.25
CA ALA A 310 0.91 -6.47 -29.91
C ALA A 310 1.03 -7.97 -29.62
N SER A 311 0.29 -8.45 -28.61
CA SER A 311 0.25 -9.87 -28.23
C SER A 311 -0.68 -10.65 -29.16
N ALA A 312 -0.19 -11.75 -29.71
CA ALA A 312 -0.98 -12.72 -30.47
C ALA A 312 -0.69 -14.16 -29.99
N PRO A 313 -1.60 -15.12 -30.20
CA PRO A 313 -1.31 -16.54 -29.93
C PRO A 313 -0.03 -16.99 -30.66
N GLY A 314 0.97 -17.46 -29.90
CA GLY A 314 2.29 -17.86 -30.42
C GLY A 314 3.36 -16.75 -30.47
N ALA A 315 2.98 -15.48 -30.29
CA ALA A 315 3.86 -14.32 -30.23
C ALA A 315 3.31 -13.31 -29.21
N SER A 316 3.42 -13.64 -27.93
CA SER A 316 2.73 -12.94 -26.86
C SER A 316 3.68 -12.23 -25.91
N ALA A 317 3.30 -11.04 -25.47
CA ALA A 317 3.84 -10.51 -24.24
C ALA A 317 3.48 -11.42 -23.07
N THR A 318 4.26 -11.32 -21.99
CA THR A 318 3.94 -11.95 -20.72
C THR A 318 3.79 -10.85 -19.68
N VAL A 319 2.72 -10.89 -18.89
CA VAL A 319 2.56 -10.08 -17.68
C VAL A 319 2.39 -11.02 -16.50
N THR A 320 3.18 -10.87 -15.44
CA THR A 320 3.11 -11.76 -14.29
C THR A 320 2.18 -11.16 -13.24
N ILE A 321 1.14 -11.90 -12.88
CA ILE A 321 0.20 -11.51 -11.83
C ILE A 321 0.24 -12.58 -10.73
N SER A 322 0.61 -12.16 -9.51
CA SER A 322 0.80 -13.08 -8.36
C SER A 322 1.72 -14.27 -8.69
N GLY A 323 2.79 -14.03 -9.44
CA GLY A 323 3.76 -15.06 -9.84
C GLY A 323 3.31 -15.94 -11.01
N SER A 324 2.06 -15.81 -11.48
CA SER A 324 1.56 -16.55 -12.64
C SER A 324 1.68 -15.72 -13.91
N PRO A 325 2.32 -16.24 -14.97
CA PRO A 325 2.42 -15.53 -16.24
C PRO A 325 1.06 -15.52 -16.97
N LEU A 326 0.63 -14.35 -17.40
CA LEU A 326 -0.50 -14.13 -18.28
C LEU A 326 0.02 -13.88 -19.70
N VAL A 327 -0.49 -14.63 -20.67
CA VAL A 327 -0.14 -14.56 -22.10
C VAL A 327 -1.41 -14.58 -22.95
N ALA A 328 -1.31 -14.32 -24.26
CA ALA A 328 -2.40 -14.47 -25.20
C ALA A 328 -2.88 -15.94 -25.24
N PRO A 329 -4.19 -16.19 -25.36
CA PRO A 329 -5.26 -15.21 -25.65
C PRO A 329 -5.82 -14.49 -24.42
N GLN A 330 -5.40 -14.82 -23.20
CA GLN A 330 -5.89 -14.14 -22.01
C GLN A 330 -5.35 -12.72 -21.86
N LEU A 331 -4.19 -12.42 -22.44
CA LEU A 331 -3.58 -11.10 -22.49
C LEU A 331 -3.83 -10.43 -23.83
N GLY A 332 -4.39 -9.23 -23.81
CA GLY A 332 -4.51 -8.35 -24.99
C GLY A 332 -3.23 -7.56 -25.26
N THR A 333 -3.39 -6.40 -25.91
CA THR A 333 -2.30 -5.44 -26.10
C THR A 333 -1.79 -4.93 -24.76
N VAL A 334 -0.46 -4.88 -24.60
CA VAL A 334 0.19 -4.25 -23.44
C VAL A 334 0.76 -2.92 -23.89
N ASN A 335 0.10 -1.84 -23.52
CA ASN A 335 0.63 -0.51 -23.74
C ASN A 335 1.67 -0.17 -22.68
N TYR A 336 2.69 0.60 -23.05
CA TYR A 336 3.72 1.03 -22.12
C TYR A 336 4.02 2.52 -22.26
N LEU A 337 4.54 3.10 -21.17
CA LEU A 337 5.14 4.42 -21.11
C LEU A 337 6.43 4.30 -20.30
N LEU A 338 7.51 4.92 -20.77
CA LEU A 338 8.79 4.97 -20.07
C LEU A 338 9.46 6.34 -20.22
N ALA A 339 10.13 6.79 -19.17
CA ALA A 339 10.95 8.00 -19.19
C ALA A 339 11.99 7.94 -18.06
N ASP A 340 13.02 8.76 -18.12
CA ASP A 340 13.99 8.91 -17.03
C ASP A 340 13.28 9.37 -15.75
N ALA A 341 13.58 8.72 -14.62
CA ALA A 341 13.09 9.14 -13.33
C ALA A 341 13.68 10.51 -12.94
N THR A 342 12.89 11.32 -12.23
CA THR A 342 13.38 12.59 -11.68
C THR A 342 14.60 12.39 -10.80
N ARG A 343 15.62 13.22 -11.01
CA ARG A 343 16.87 13.19 -10.22
C ARG A 343 16.87 14.25 -9.13
N THR A 344 16.35 15.43 -9.46
CA THR A 344 16.25 16.56 -8.55
C THR A 344 14.80 16.99 -8.49
N MET A 345 14.10 16.59 -7.43
CA MET A 345 12.75 17.08 -7.19
C MET A 345 12.82 18.56 -6.79
N PRO A 346 12.05 19.47 -7.42
CA PRO A 346 11.91 20.82 -6.92
C PRO A 346 11.36 20.80 -5.49
N ASP A 347 11.87 21.67 -4.62
CA ASP A 347 11.44 21.82 -3.23
C ASP A 347 10.51 23.04 -3.03
N THR A 348 10.36 23.86 -4.07
CA THR A 348 9.63 25.12 -4.05
C THR A 348 8.88 25.35 -5.37
N GLY A 349 7.91 26.27 -5.32
CA GLY A 349 7.14 26.68 -6.48
C GLY A 349 5.94 25.78 -6.80
N THR A 350 5.24 26.16 -7.87
CA THR A 350 4.09 25.41 -8.40
C THR A 350 4.30 25.17 -9.88
N ALA A 351 3.77 24.05 -10.37
CA ALA A 351 3.74 23.73 -11.79
C ALA A 351 2.37 23.18 -12.18
N VAL A 352 1.97 23.43 -13.43
CA VAL A 352 0.79 22.83 -14.03
C VAL A 352 1.26 21.96 -15.18
N PHE A 353 0.88 20.70 -15.17
CA PHE A 353 1.21 19.74 -16.20
C PHE A 353 -0.01 19.50 -17.09
N SER A 354 0.20 19.56 -18.40
CA SER A 354 -0.84 19.34 -19.41
C SER A 354 -0.61 18.02 -20.16
N PRO A 355 -1.67 17.32 -20.60
CA PRO A 355 -1.56 16.09 -21.37
C PRO A 355 -0.67 16.26 -22.62
N ARG A 356 0.17 15.27 -22.91
CA ARG A 356 1.10 15.29 -24.04
C ARG A 356 1.01 14.07 -24.94
N GLY A 357 0.87 12.87 -24.38
CA GLY A 357 0.88 11.63 -25.16
C GLY A 357 0.82 10.38 -24.30
N GLY A 358 0.45 9.25 -24.87
CA GLY A 358 0.28 7.99 -24.15
C GLY A 358 -0.90 7.20 -24.69
N THR A 359 -1.56 6.42 -23.83
CA THR A 359 -2.64 5.49 -24.22
C THR A 359 -4.03 6.06 -24.03
N LEU A 360 -4.15 7.11 -23.21
CA LEU A 360 -5.39 7.86 -23.03
C LEU A 360 -5.58 8.77 -24.24
N VAL A 361 -6.66 8.56 -25.00
CA VAL A 361 -6.97 9.31 -26.23
C VAL A 361 -7.73 10.59 -25.85
N ASN A 362 -7.58 11.67 -26.64
CA ASN A 362 -8.27 12.95 -26.40
C ASN A 362 -8.12 13.48 -24.96
N ALA A 363 -6.92 13.30 -24.37
CA ALA A 363 -6.66 13.71 -23.00
C ALA A 363 -6.72 15.24 -22.83
N THR A 364 -7.46 15.70 -21.83
CA THR A 364 -7.71 17.10 -21.47
C THR A 364 -7.58 17.31 -19.96
N GLY A 365 -7.68 18.56 -19.52
CA GLY A 365 -7.50 18.96 -18.12
C GLY A 365 -6.04 19.17 -17.75
N THR A 366 -5.75 19.27 -16.45
CA THR A 366 -4.38 19.50 -15.96
C THR A 366 -4.11 18.79 -14.64
N VAL A 367 -2.83 18.61 -14.33
CA VAL A 367 -2.35 18.21 -13.00
C VAL A 367 -1.55 19.37 -12.41
N ALA A 368 -2.08 20.01 -11.37
CA ALA A 368 -1.40 21.08 -10.66
C ALA A 368 -0.60 20.50 -9.49
N VAL A 369 0.64 20.94 -9.34
CA VAL A 369 1.57 20.47 -8.32
C VAL A 369 2.14 21.65 -7.58
N ASN A 370 2.11 21.59 -6.25
CA ASN A 370 2.82 22.49 -5.37
C ASN A 370 3.97 21.72 -4.74
N PHE A 371 5.20 22.04 -5.14
CA PHE A 371 6.40 21.31 -4.69
C PHE A 371 6.74 21.59 -3.23
N ALA A 372 6.40 22.78 -2.71
CA ALA A 372 6.63 23.14 -1.32
C ALA A 372 5.71 22.36 -0.36
N THR A 373 4.41 22.29 -0.68
CA THR A 373 3.43 21.55 0.15
C THR A 373 3.30 20.09 -0.24
N ARG A 374 3.96 19.69 -1.34
CA ARG A 374 3.88 18.36 -1.97
C ARG A 374 2.50 17.98 -2.49
N ALA A 375 1.58 18.94 -2.58
CA ALA A 375 0.22 18.70 -3.01
C ALA A 375 0.17 18.46 -4.53
N VAL A 376 -0.61 17.47 -4.95
CA VAL A 376 -0.93 17.17 -6.33
C VAL A 376 -2.45 17.23 -6.48
N GLU A 377 -2.93 17.99 -7.46
CA GLU A 377 -4.35 18.23 -7.72
C GLU A 377 -4.65 17.94 -9.20
N LEU A 378 -5.55 17.00 -9.45
CA LEU A 378 -6.09 16.70 -10.77
C LEU A 378 -7.28 17.62 -11.00
N ARG A 379 -7.24 18.40 -12.08
CA ARG A 379 -8.23 19.43 -12.39
C ARG A 379 -8.90 19.15 -13.72
N ASN A 380 -10.16 18.74 -13.65
CA ASN A 380 -11.05 18.49 -14.78
C ASN A 380 -10.41 17.60 -15.84
N LEU A 381 -9.76 16.51 -15.42
CA LEU A 381 -9.20 15.55 -16.37
C LEU A 381 -10.33 14.91 -17.17
N GLY A 382 -10.07 14.70 -18.46
CA GLY A 382 -10.94 13.96 -19.34
C GLY A 382 -10.14 13.25 -20.41
N PHE A 383 -10.60 12.08 -20.86
CA PHE A 383 -9.93 11.25 -21.85
C PHE A 383 -10.83 10.08 -22.27
N ASP A 384 -10.47 9.46 -23.39
CA ASP A 384 -11.13 8.27 -23.93
C ASP A 384 -10.27 7.02 -23.70
N ILE A 385 -10.94 5.92 -23.38
CA ILE A 385 -10.38 4.56 -23.35
C ILE A 385 -11.32 3.65 -24.13
N GLY A 386 -10.95 3.33 -25.37
CA GLY A 386 -11.82 2.60 -26.28
C GLY A 386 -13.09 3.42 -26.59
N ALA A 387 -14.26 2.86 -26.28
CA ALA A 387 -15.56 3.53 -26.46
C ALA A 387 -16.03 4.32 -25.23
N LEU A 388 -15.25 4.32 -24.14
CA LEU A 388 -15.60 4.99 -22.89
C LEU A 388 -14.97 6.38 -22.87
N ASN A 389 -15.78 7.40 -22.54
CA ASN A 389 -15.33 8.79 -22.43
C ASN A 389 -15.46 9.25 -20.98
N PHE A 390 -14.35 9.67 -20.38
CA PHE A 390 -14.30 10.21 -19.03
C PHE A 390 -14.10 11.72 -19.07
N SER A 391 -14.75 12.45 -18.15
CA SER A 391 -14.63 13.90 -18.03
C SER A 391 -14.89 14.36 -16.60
N GLY A 392 -14.46 15.58 -16.26
CA GLY A 392 -14.70 16.13 -14.92
C GLY A 392 -13.96 15.39 -13.81
N LEU A 393 -12.93 14.61 -14.14
CA LEU A 393 -12.17 13.82 -13.18
C LEU A 393 -11.30 14.76 -12.34
N ASN A 394 -11.62 14.86 -11.06
CA ASN A 394 -10.85 15.62 -10.08
C ASN A 394 -10.32 14.69 -8.99
N GLY A 395 -9.25 15.08 -8.32
CA GLY A 395 -8.66 14.28 -7.25
C GLY A 395 -7.46 14.98 -6.62
N ASN A 396 -7.16 14.63 -5.37
CA ASN A 396 -6.05 15.20 -4.62
C ASN A 396 -5.12 14.09 -4.15
N ALA A 397 -3.82 14.35 -4.15
CA ALA A 397 -2.80 13.47 -3.63
C ALA A 397 -1.64 14.27 -3.02
N THR A 398 -0.70 13.56 -2.40
CA THR A 398 0.57 14.12 -1.94
C THR A 398 1.69 13.22 -2.43
N PHE A 399 2.76 13.80 -2.99
CA PHE A 399 3.88 12.99 -3.47
C PHE A 399 4.91 12.69 -2.38
N ASP A 400 5.51 11.50 -2.48
CA ASP A 400 6.50 11.00 -1.54
C ASP A 400 7.93 11.33 -2.02
N THR A 401 8.58 12.27 -1.35
CA THR A 401 9.97 12.67 -1.63
C THR A 401 11.00 11.59 -1.31
N ARG A 402 10.62 10.49 -0.67
CA ARG A 402 11.53 9.37 -0.40
C ARG A 402 11.78 8.51 -1.65
N LEU A 403 10.90 8.61 -2.64
CA LEU A 403 11.11 8.05 -3.98
C LEU A 403 11.72 9.14 -4.85
N ALA A 404 12.75 8.82 -5.63
CA ALA A 404 13.46 9.82 -6.43
C ALA A 404 12.52 10.50 -7.44
N SER A 405 11.68 9.70 -8.07
CA SER A 405 10.61 10.14 -8.98
C SER A 405 9.43 10.82 -8.30
N GLY A 406 9.36 10.90 -6.96
CA GLY A 406 8.23 11.50 -6.25
C GLY A 406 6.88 10.85 -6.55
N GLY A 407 6.78 9.53 -6.32
CA GLY A 407 5.53 8.81 -6.54
C GLY A 407 4.36 9.40 -5.74
N PHE A 408 3.18 9.48 -6.34
CA PHE A 408 1.94 9.86 -5.69
C PHE A 408 0.80 8.96 -6.16
N GLY A 409 -0.27 8.90 -5.35
CA GLY A 409 -1.50 8.20 -5.71
C GLY A 409 -2.68 8.70 -4.89
N GLY A 410 -3.87 8.46 -5.40
CA GLY A 410 -5.11 8.87 -4.77
C GLY A 410 -6.33 8.32 -5.50
N ASN A 411 -7.51 8.75 -5.04
CA ASN A 411 -8.78 8.40 -5.67
C ASN A 411 -9.41 9.65 -6.29
N TYR A 412 -10.22 9.44 -7.32
CA TYR A 412 -10.98 10.55 -7.89
C TYR A 412 -12.07 11.01 -6.93
N SER A 413 -12.15 12.30 -6.67
CA SER A 413 -13.20 12.91 -5.84
C SER A 413 -14.48 13.16 -6.62
N SER A 414 -14.39 13.33 -7.94
CA SER A 414 -15.53 13.53 -8.83
C SER A 414 -15.23 13.10 -10.24
N GLY A 415 -16.27 13.06 -11.07
CA GLY A 415 -16.20 12.94 -12.52
C GLY A 415 -17.36 12.13 -13.09
N GLN A 416 -17.39 12.03 -14.40
CA GLN A 416 -18.44 11.33 -15.14
C GLN A 416 -17.80 10.42 -16.19
N CYS A 417 -18.52 9.35 -16.52
CA CYS A 417 -18.19 8.49 -17.64
C CYS A 417 -19.39 8.33 -18.55
N ASN A 418 -19.22 8.64 -19.82
CA ASN A 418 -20.16 8.30 -20.88
C ASN A 418 -19.79 6.94 -21.50
N GLY A 419 -20.78 6.09 -21.73
CA GLY A 419 -20.60 4.72 -22.19
C GLY A 419 -20.35 3.68 -21.08
N CYS A 420 -20.07 4.11 -19.85
CA CYS A 420 -20.01 3.21 -18.71
C CYS A 420 -21.42 2.75 -18.28
N SER A 421 -21.54 1.51 -17.81
CA SER A 421 -22.78 1.02 -17.19
C SER A 421 -23.00 1.59 -15.78
N GLY A 422 -21.92 2.07 -15.16
CA GLY A 422 -21.91 2.88 -13.95
C GLY A 422 -20.53 3.49 -13.74
N PHE A 423 -20.40 4.55 -12.97
CA PHE A 423 -19.07 5.09 -12.66
C PHE A 423 -19.05 5.58 -11.22
N THR A 424 -18.04 5.15 -10.47
CA THR A 424 -17.86 5.54 -9.07
C THR A 424 -16.48 6.17 -8.91
N PRO A 425 -16.40 7.52 -8.97
CA PRO A 425 -15.12 8.23 -8.89
C PRO A 425 -14.30 7.86 -7.66
N LEU A 426 -14.95 7.81 -6.48
CA LEU A 426 -14.29 7.53 -5.19
C LEU A 426 -13.64 6.14 -5.11
N SER A 427 -14.03 5.24 -6.01
CA SER A 427 -13.56 3.86 -6.09
C SER A 427 -12.57 3.65 -7.23
N SER A 428 -12.37 4.68 -8.04
CA SER A 428 -11.42 4.72 -9.11
C SER A 428 -10.17 5.43 -8.61
N SER A 429 -9.01 4.94 -9.00
CA SER A 429 -7.72 5.38 -8.47
C SER A 429 -6.82 5.88 -9.57
N PHE A 430 -5.90 6.76 -9.20
CA PHE A 430 -4.81 7.21 -10.05
C PHE A 430 -3.49 7.13 -9.30
N SER A 431 -2.41 7.06 -10.08
CA SER A 431 -1.04 7.18 -9.58
C SER A 431 -0.20 7.95 -10.58
N GLY A 432 0.91 8.50 -10.12
CA GLY A 432 1.84 9.19 -10.98
C GLY A 432 3.24 9.29 -10.39
N HIS A 433 4.18 9.55 -11.28
CA HIS A 433 5.59 9.71 -10.98
C HIS A 433 6.13 10.86 -11.84
N PHE A 434 6.97 11.71 -11.25
CA PHE A 434 7.66 12.74 -12.00
C PHE A 434 8.79 12.14 -12.83
N VAL A 435 8.98 12.71 -14.02
CA VAL A 435 9.97 12.27 -15.00
C VAL A 435 10.76 13.46 -15.54
N GLY A 436 11.95 13.17 -16.07
CA GLY A 436 12.94 14.18 -16.45
C GLY A 436 13.70 14.72 -15.24
N ARG A 437 14.92 15.20 -15.46
CA ARG A 437 15.90 15.60 -14.44
C ARG A 437 15.31 16.52 -13.36
N ASN A 438 14.46 17.48 -13.74
CA ASN A 438 13.88 18.49 -12.84
C ASN A 438 12.35 18.38 -12.70
N ALA A 439 11.78 17.19 -12.86
CA ALA A 439 10.32 16.98 -12.86
C ALA A 439 9.61 17.81 -13.94
N ASP A 440 10.15 17.82 -15.16
CA ASP A 440 9.60 18.53 -16.32
C ASP A 440 8.45 17.76 -16.99
N GLY A 441 8.34 16.46 -16.70
CA GLY A 441 7.20 15.63 -17.05
C GLY A 441 6.62 14.90 -15.85
N LEU A 442 5.47 14.29 -16.09
CA LEU A 442 4.73 13.48 -15.14
C LEU A 442 4.14 12.29 -15.88
N ALA A 443 4.60 11.09 -15.55
CA ALA A 443 3.96 9.86 -15.95
C ALA A 443 2.74 9.62 -15.06
N PHE A 444 1.62 9.27 -15.68
CA PHE A 444 0.32 9.12 -15.03
C PHE A 444 -0.27 7.76 -15.37
N ALA A 445 -0.88 7.10 -14.40
CA ALA A 445 -1.65 5.88 -14.60
C ALA A 445 -3.01 6.00 -13.91
N THR A 446 -4.02 5.43 -14.54
CA THR A 446 -5.40 5.42 -14.01
C THR A 446 -5.99 4.03 -14.06
N PHE A 447 -6.86 3.75 -13.08
CA PHE A 447 -7.70 2.58 -13.00
C PHE A 447 -9.11 3.01 -12.60
N LEU A 448 -10.09 2.75 -13.46
CA LEU A 448 -11.45 3.26 -13.38
C LEU A 448 -12.44 2.09 -13.30
N LEU A 449 -13.38 2.18 -12.35
CA LEU A 449 -14.48 1.21 -12.22
C LEU A 449 -15.68 1.69 -13.05
N THR A 450 -16.00 0.96 -14.12
CA THR A 450 -16.97 1.40 -15.15
C THR A 450 -18.34 0.71 -15.04
N GLY A 451 -18.63 0.13 -13.86
CA GLY A 451 -19.84 -0.64 -13.59
C GLY A 451 -19.88 -1.96 -14.36
N GLY A 452 -20.89 -2.81 -14.09
CA GLY A 452 -21.20 -3.98 -14.93
C GLY A 452 -20.00 -4.89 -15.25
N GLU A 453 -19.19 -5.18 -14.22
CA GLU A 453 -17.94 -5.98 -14.27
C GLU A 453 -16.76 -5.35 -15.04
N GLY A 454 -16.97 -4.24 -15.76
CA GLY A 454 -15.93 -3.57 -16.52
C GLY A 454 -14.96 -2.74 -15.67
N THR A 455 -13.72 -2.67 -16.16
CA THR A 455 -12.68 -1.75 -15.68
C THR A 455 -12.02 -1.09 -16.90
N ALA A 456 -11.55 0.14 -16.72
CA ALA A 456 -10.78 0.86 -17.74
C ALA A 456 -9.47 1.35 -17.13
N ALA A 457 -8.36 1.18 -17.86
CA ALA A 457 -7.05 1.56 -17.37
C ALA A 457 -6.15 2.07 -18.49
N GLY A 458 -5.23 2.98 -18.15
CA GLY A 458 -4.30 3.53 -19.13
C GLY A 458 -3.13 4.24 -18.48
N VAL A 459 -2.11 4.54 -19.29
CA VAL A 459 -0.95 5.33 -18.91
C VAL A 459 -0.82 6.53 -19.85
N HIS A 460 -0.40 7.67 -19.31
CA HIS A 460 -0.29 8.91 -20.07
C HIS A 460 0.83 9.80 -19.54
N LEU A 461 1.44 10.58 -20.42
CA LEU A 461 2.45 11.57 -20.13
C LEU A 461 1.79 12.94 -20.07
N PHE A 462 2.09 13.66 -19.00
CA PHE A 462 1.83 15.08 -18.87
C PHE A 462 3.17 15.82 -18.87
N THR A 463 3.21 17.01 -19.46
CA THR A 463 4.43 17.83 -19.52
C THR A 463 4.15 19.21 -18.94
N ARG A 464 5.15 19.77 -18.27
CA ARG A 464 5.14 21.18 -17.89
C ARG A 464 5.26 22.04 -19.16
N PRO A 465 4.54 23.17 -19.27
CA PRO A 465 4.85 24.17 -20.28
C PRO A 465 6.34 24.55 -20.18
N PRO A 466 7.04 24.79 -21.30
CA PRO A 466 8.39 25.32 -21.25
C PRO A 466 8.38 26.61 -20.43
N ALA A 467 9.38 26.78 -19.54
CA ALA A 467 9.54 28.02 -18.80
C ALA A 467 9.60 29.17 -19.82
N GLN A 468 8.77 30.19 -19.63
CA GLN A 468 8.92 31.39 -20.44
C GLN A 468 10.29 32.00 -20.11
N PRO A 469 11.12 32.29 -21.12
CA PRO A 469 12.51 32.73 -20.94
C PRO A 469 12.64 34.05 -20.21
#